data_AF-A0A0A8VCS7-F1
#
_entry.id   AF-A0A0A8VCS7-F1
#
_cell.length_a   1.000
_cell.length_b   1.000
_cell.length_c   1.000
_cell.angle_alpha   90.00
_cell.angle_beta   90.00
_cell.angle_gamma   90.00
#
_symmetry.space_group_name_H-M   'P 1'
#
loop_
_entity.id
_entity.type
_entity.pdbx_description
1 polymer ?
#
loop_
_entity_poly.entity_id
_entity_poly.type
_entity_poly.pdbx_seq_one_letter_code
_entity_poly.pdbx_strand_id
1 'polypeptide(L)' 'MDEHEIYERIKQVLVDAPRNQYTAELHLQMIKYADELKNITAKEFCEGVGLRSSFGTEFSKMRNLTQRLKAAGLDTAKL' A
#
# COMPACT_ATOMS: atom_id res chain seq x y z
N MET A 1 9.13 -10.26 5.83
CA MET A 1 9.62 -8.91 5.54
C MET A 1 9.22 -8.04 6.71
N ASP A 2 10.12 -7.19 7.21
CA ASP A 2 9.74 -6.20 8.21
C ASP A 2 9.07 -4.97 7.55
N GLU A 3 8.42 -4.13 8.35
CA GLU A 3 7.69 -2.95 7.88
C GLU A 3 8.61 -1.93 7.17
N HIS A 4 9.85 -1.78 7.63
CA HIS A 4 10.80 -0.85 7.04
C HIS A 4 11.21 -1.29 5.63
N GLU A 5 11.51 -2.59 5.45
CA GLU A 5 11.79 -3.17 4.14
C GLU A 5 10.60 -3.02 3.18
N ILE A 6 9.37 -3.16 3.68
CA ILE A 6 8.16 -2.89 2.90
C ILE A 6 8.14 -1.43 2.44
N TYR A 7 8.33 -0.47 3.35
CA TYR A 7 8.29 0.95 3.00
C TYR A 7 9.36 1.34 1.97
N GLU A 8 10.58 0.83 2.10
CA GLU A 8 11.64 1.09 1.12
C GLU A 8 11.33 0.51 -0.26
N ARG A 9 10.76 -0.70 -0.31
CA ARG A 9 10.27 -1.27 -1.57
C ARG A 9 9.17 -0.43 -2.19
N ILE A 10 8.19 0.01 -1.40
CA ILE A 10 7.10 0.87 -1.88
C ILE A 10 7.66 2.18 -2.43
N LYS A 11 8.59 2.83 -1.72
CA LYS A 11 9.25 4.05 -2.22
C LYS A 11 9.93 3.82 -3.57
N GLN A 12 10.70 2.75 -3.68
CA GLN A 12 11.43 2.44 -4.91
C GLN A 12 10.49 2.23 -6.10
N VAL A 13 9.46 1.40 -5.95
CA VAL A 13 8.51 1.15 -7.06
C VAL A 13 7.68 2.37 -7.44
N LEU A 14 7.40 3.26 -6.47
CA LEU A 14 6.73 4.54 -6.75
C LEU A 14 7.61 5.51 -7.52
N VAL A 15 8.93 5.52 -7.26
CA VAL A 15 9.91 6.31 -8.02
C VAL A 15 10.04 5.76 -9.44
N ASP A 16 10.03 4.44 -9.59
CA ASP A 16 10.17 3.76 -10.88
C ASP A 16 8.83 3.66 -11.66
N ALA A 17 7.73 4.11 -11.06
CA ALA A 17 6.40 4.02 -11.64
C ALA A 17 6.33 4.78 -12.98
N PRO A 18 5.74 4.18 -14.03
CA PRO A 18 5.56 4.84 -15.31
C PRO A 18 4.79 6.16 -15.17
N ARG A 19 5.03 7.09 -16.11
CA ARG A 19 4.34 8.38 -16.14
C ARG A 19 2.81 8.18 -16.07
N ASN A 20 2.17 8.92 -15.17
CA ASN A 20 0.73 8.85 -14.86
C ASN A 20 0.24 7.55 -14.18
N GLN A 21 1.14 6.67 -13.72
CA GLN A 21 0.76 5.44 -12.99
C GLN A 21 1.05 5.47 -11.50
N TYR A 22 1.65 6.55 -10.97
CA TYR A 22 2.03 6.68 -9.57
C TYR A 22 0.93 6.26 -8.58
N THR A 23 -0.29 6.76 -8.75
CA THR A 23 -1.41 6.45 -7.85
C THR A 23 -1.89 5.01 -7.99
N ALA A 24 -1.89 4.46 -9.22
CA ALA A 24 -2.25 3.07 -9.44
C ALA A 24 -1.23 2.12 -8.80
N GLU A 25 0.06 2.43 -8.96
CA GLU A 25 1.16 1.70 -8.32
C GLU A 25 1.04 1.78 -6.79
N LEU A 26 0.76 2.96 -6.24
CA LEU A 26 0.53 3.13 -4.80
C LEU A 26 -0.60 2.23 -4.30
N HIS A 27 -1.74 2.22 -5.00
CA HIS A 27 -2.87 1.37 -4.64
C HIS A 27 -2.54 -0.12 -4.76
N LEU A 28 -1.78 -0.53 -5.79
CA LEU A 28 -1.31 -1.90 -5.95
C LEU A 28 -0.45 -2.33 -4.76
N GLN A 29 0.51 -1.48 -4.35
CA GLN A 29 1.36 -1.77 -3.20
C GLN A 29 0.58 -1.85 -1.88
N MET A 30 -0.43 -1.00 -1.70
CA MET A 30 -1.33 -1.06 -0.53
C MET A 30 -2.13 -2.37 -0.49
N ILE A 31 -2.51 -2.92 -1.63
CA ILE A 31 -3.19 -4.23 -1.71
C ILE A 31 -2.20 -5.36 -1.46
N LYS A 32 -1.03 -5.30 -2.10
CA LYS A 32 0.02 -6.31 -2.05
C LYS A 32 0.48 -6.60 -0.63
N TYR A 33 0.76 -5.54 0.15
CA TYR A 33 1.28 -5.66 1.52
C TYR A 33 0.19 -5.50 2.60
N ALA A 34 -1.09 -5.68 2.26
CA ALA A 34 -2.19 -5.39 3.18
C ALA A 34 -2.16 -6.24 4.46
N ASP A 35 -1.66 -7.48 4.39
CA ASP A 35 -1.60 -8.38 5.54
C ASP A 35 -0.45 -8.02 6.49
N GLU A 36 0.70 -7.65 5.92
CA GLU A 36 1.87 -7.20 6.65
C GLU A 36 1.63 -5.85 7.31
N LEU A 37 0.87 -4.96 6.64
CA LEU A 37 0.56 -3.61 7.11
C LEU A 37 -0.79 -3.53 7.86
N LYS A 38 -1.37 -4.66 8.29
CA LYS A 38 -2.71 -4.65 8.91
C LYS A 38 -2.79 -3.88 10.23
N ASN A 39 -1.68 -3.82 10.98
CA ASN A 39 -1.62 -3.26 12.32
C ASN A 39 -1.15 -1.79 12.35
N ILE A 40 -0.70 -1.24 11.21
CA ILE A 40 -0.23 0.14 11.16
C ILE A 40 -1.39 1.12 10.96
N THR A 41 -1.21 2.32 11.48
CA THR A 41 -2.12 3.44 11.24
C THR A 41 -1.84 4.07 9.88
N ALA A 42 -2.82 4.78 9.34
CA ALA A 42 -2.65 5.54 8.10
C ALA A 42 -1.58 6.63 8.21
N LYS A 43 -1.37 7.16 9.42
CA LYS A 43 -0.32 8.14 9.70
C LYS A 43 1.06 7.49 9.59
N GLU A 44 1.27 6.37 10.27
CA GLU A 44 2.53 5.61 10.22
C GLU A 44 2.87 5.16 8.80
N PHE A 45 1.86 4.71 8.03
CA PHE A 45 2.06 4.39 6.62
C PHE A 45 2.57 5.59 5.81
N CYS A 46 1.90 6.74 5.94
CA CYS A 46 2.28 7.93 5.18
C CYS A 46 3.68 8.42 5.57
N GLU A 47 4.00 8.43 6.87
CA GLU A 47 5.33 8.80 7.35
C GLU A 47 6.41 7.81 6.89
N GLY A 48 6.15 6.52 6.99
CA GLY A 48 7.08 5.45 6.60
C GLY A 48 7.42 5.48 5.11
N VAL A 49 6.44 5.72 4.24
CA VAL A 49 6.61 5.78 2.78
C VAL A 49 6.99 7.18 2.28
N GLY A 50 6.90 8.22 3.12
CA GLY A 50 7.19 9.61 2.74
C GLY A 50 6.06 10.28 1.94
N LEU A 51 4.82 9.87 2.17
CA LEU A 51 3.63 10.44 1.55
C LEU A 51 3.07 11.59 2.38
N ARG A 52 2.36 12.50 1.70
CA ARG A 52 1.57 13.54 2.38
C ARG A 52 0.44 12.89 3.19
N SER A 53 0.11 13.47 4.33
CA SER A 53 -0.99 13.02 5.19
C SER A 53 -2.35 12.95 4.47
N SER A 54 -2.52 13.70 3.38
CA SER A 54 -3.70 13.61 2.50
C SER A 54 -3.95 12.20 1.95
N PHE A 55 -2.92 11.35 1.82
CA PHE A 55 -3.06 9.96 1.37
C PHE A 55 -3.54 9.00 2.47
N GLY A 56 -3.63 9.43 3.73
CA GLY A 56 -4.05 8.55 4.83
C GLY A 56 -5.49 8.03 4.67
N THR A 57 -6.38 8.84 4.10
CA THR A 57 -7.75 8.41 3.77
C THR A 57 -7.74 7.37 2.65
N GLU A 58 -6.90 7.53 1.63
CA GLU A 58 -6.76 6.57 0.55
C GLU A 58 -6.20 5.24 1.05
N PHE A 59 -5.18 5.25 1.91
CA PHE A 59 -4.68 4.04 2.55
C PHE A 59 -5.78 3.28 3.30
N SER A 60 -6.59 4.01 4.08
CA SER A 60 -7.68 3.42 4.86
C SER A 60 -8.76 2.79 3.95
N LYS A 61 -9.10 3.45 2.84
CA LYS A 61 -10.03 2.89 1.83
C LYS A 61 -9.45 1.66 1.18
N MET A 62 -8.17 1.69 0.77
CA MET A 62 -7.52 0.55 0.14
C MET A 62 -7.45 -0.65 1.07
N ARG A 63 -7.15 -0.46 2.36
CA ARG A 63 -7.17 -1.54 3.35
C ARG A 63 -8.54 -2.21 3.46
N ASN A 64 -9.61 -1.41 3.54
CA ASN A 64 -10.98 -1.93 3.58
C ASN A 64 -11.37 -2.63 2.27
N LEU A 65 -10.93 -2.10 1.13
CA LEU A 65 -11.14 -2.72 -0.18
C LEU A 65 -10.43 -4.08 -0.26
N THR A 66 -9.18 -4.17 0.20
CA THR A 66 -8.41 -5.42 0.18
C THR A 66 -9.10 -6.52 0.99
N GLN A 67 -9.70 -6.21 2.14
CA GLN A 67 -10.50 -7.18 2.90
C GLN A 67 -11.65 -7.76 2.06
N ARG A 68 -12.36 -6.90 1.31
CA ARG A 68 -13.44 -7.33 0.40
C ARG A 68 -12.92 -8.13 -0.79
N LEU A 69 -11.78 -7.73 -1.37
CA LEU A 69 -11.17 -8.44 -2.49
C LEU A 69 -10.70 -9.84 -2.08
N LYS A 70 -10.08 -9.97 -0.90
CA LYS A 70 -9.67 -11.27 -0.36
C LYS A 70 -10.88 -12.17 -0.07
N ALA A 71 -11.96 -11.61 0.46
CA ALA A 71 -13.22 -12.35 0.62
C ALA A 71 -13.82 -12.81 -0.72
N ALA A 72 -13.52 -12.11 -1.82
CA ALA A 72 -13.90 -12.48 -3.19
C ALA A 72 -12.90 -13.43 -3.89
N GLY A 73 -11.83 -13.87 -3.20
CA GLY A 73 -10.85 -14.81 -3.72
C GLY A 73 -9.57 -14.18 -4.28
N LEU A 74 -9.31 -12.89 -4.05
CA LEU A 74 -8.01 -12.30 -4.36
C LEU A 74 -6.91 -12.95 -3.50
N ASP A 75 -5.86 -13.41 -4.16
CA ASP A 75 -4.63 -13.91 -3.55
C ASP A 75 -3.52 -12.86 -3.70
N THR A 76 -3.25 -12.13 -2.61
CA THR A 76 -2.27 -11.03 -2.60
C THR A 76 -0.83 -11.52 -2.81
N ALA A 77 -0.55 -12.80 -2.57
CA ALA A 77 0.77 -13.39 -2.83
C ALA A 77 1.07 -13.56 -4.33
N LYS A 78 0.06 -13.40 -5.19
CA LYS A 78 0.19 -13.49 -6.66
C LYS A 78 0.25 -12.12 -7.35
N LEU A 79 0.30 -11.03 -6.59
CA LEU A 79 0.44 -9.65 -7.07
C LEU A 79 1.91 -9.21 -7.18
#